data_AF-A0A074N0M0-F1
#
_entry.id   AF-A0A074N0M0-F1
#
_cell.length_a   1.000
_cell.length_b   1.000
_cell.length_c   1.000
_cell.angle_alpha   90.00
_cell.angle_beta   90.00
_cell.angle_gamma   90.00
#
_symmetry.space_group_name_H-M   'P 1'
#
loop_
_entity.id
_entity.type
_entity.pdbx_description
1 polymer ?
#
loop_
_entity_poly.entity_id
_entity_poly.type
_entity_poly.pdbx_seq_one_letter_code
_entity_poly.pdbx_strand_id
1 'polypeptide(L)'
;MKTKIASAALAITALASGQALAAQQACVEPADLGDTITYAMPMLYEAVEAPCSAIFAKSDFMTNEADAFLDQFRERQDDAWPGTLRLLKVFMAQQGEKNGGEDAMASAIAMMPEDSLRPIVDVIIGQMVTERIAKEIKVSTCSDVAEAMELIAPLPPENISGLTVFLAKQAKLDDPKICGVATSPGSPPPVYYAPVPPAGQ
;
A
#
# COMPACT_ATOMS: atom_id res chain seq x y z
N MET A 1 -38.38 43.67 19.32
CA MET A 1 -37.26 43.47 18.36
C MET A 1 -36.06 42.81 19.07
N LYS A 2 -36.06 41.50 19.35
CA LYS A 2 -34.89 40.80 19.94
C LYS A 2 -34.95 39.29 19.69
N THR A 3 -34.87 38.82 18.44
CA THR A 3 -34.70 37.37 18.14
C THR A 3 -34.39 37.16 16.66
N LYS A 4 -33.27 37.69 16.13
CA LYS A 4 -32.78 37.37 14.76
C LYS A 4 -31.25 37.40 14.62
N ILE A 5 -30.49 36.89 15.59
CA ILE A 5 -29.01 36.86 15.50
C ILE A 5 -28.42 35.52 15.99
N ALA A 6 -29.17 34.41 15.89
CA ALA A 6 -28.67 33.09 16.34
C ALA A 6 -28.38 32.09 15.19
N SER A 7 -28.63 32.46 13.93
CA SER A 7 -28.56 31.51 12.80
C SER A 7 -27.29 31.61 11.94
N ALA A 8 -26.40 32.57 12.20
CA ALA A 8 -25.19 32.77 11.37
C ALA A 8 -23.96 31.99 11.85
N ALA A 9 -23.94 31.47 13.08
CA ALA A 9 -22.77 30.83 13.66
C ALA A 9 -22.57 29.36 13.24
N LEU A 10 -23.62 28.68 12.77
CA LEU A 10 -23.57 27.25 12.36
C LEU A 10 -23.08 27.03 10.92
N ALA A 11 -23.05 28.08 10.09
CA ALA A 11 -22.58 27.95 8.70
C ALA A 11 -21.04 27.97 8.58
N ILE A 12 -20.33 28.56 9.55
CA ILE A 12 -18.88 28.77 9.47
C ILE A 12 -18.11 27.47 9.79
N THR A 13 -18.67 26.56 10.58
CA THR A 13 -18.03 25.27 10.89
C THR A 13 -18.05 24.27 9.73
N ALA A 14 -18.98 24.41 8.77
CA ALA A 14 -19.05 23.53 7.59
C ALA A 14 -18.00 23.84 6.52
N LEU A 15 -17.46 25.07 6.48
CA LEU A 15 -16.40 25.47 5.56
C LEU A 15 -15.01 25.04 6.03
N ALA A 16 -14.82 24.80 7.33
CA ALA A 16 -13.55 24.35 7.90
C ALA A 16 -13.27 22.87 7.62
N SER A 17 -14.30 22.03 7.49
CA SER A 17 -14.12 20.60 7.16
C SER A 17 -13.70 20.34 5.71
N GLY A 18 -13.90 21.28 4.79
CA GLY A 18 -13.52 21.12 3.38
C GLY A 18 -12.00 21.17 3.13
N GLN A 19 -11.24 21.83 4.01
CA GLN A 19 -9.79 22.01 3.85
C GLN A 19 -8.99 20.77 4.25
N ALA A 20 -9.54 19.92 5.13
CA ALA A 20 -8.91 18.66 5.53
C ALA A 20 -8.97 17.62 4.39
N LEU A 21 -10.05 17.61 3.60
CA LEU A 21 -10.25 16.63 2.53
C LEU A 21 -9.26 16.82 1.36
N ALA A 22 -8.91 18.07 1.04
CA ALA A 22 -7.96 18.39 -0.03
C ALA A 22 -6.50 18.06 0.35
N ALA A 23 -6.13 18.15 1.62
CA ALA A 23 -4.79 17.77 2.09
C ALA A 23 -4.58 16.24 2.09
N GLN A 24 -5.66 15.47 2.21
CA GLN A 24 -5.62 14.00 2.21
C GLN A 24 -5.33 13.41 0.81
N GLN A 25 -5.49 14.20 -0.25
CA GLN A 25 -5.17 13.79 -1.63
C GLN A 25 -3.66 13.79 -1.94
N ALA A 26 -2.81 14.29 -1.02
CA ALA A 26 -1.38 14.43 -1.25
C ALA A 26 -0.53 13.23 -0.79
N CYS A 27 -1.10 12.26 -0.07
CA CYS A 27 -0.38 11.10 0.44
C CYS A 27 -1.28 9.85 0.52
N VAL A 28 -0.66 8.68 0.52
CA VAL A 28 -1.28 7.37 0.65
C VAL A 28 -1.47 7.04 2.12
N GLU A 29 -2.69 6.70 2.52
CA GLU A 29 -2.96 6.24 3.87
C GLU A 29 -2.29 4.89 4.13
N PRO A 30 -1.71 4.64 5.31
CA PRO A 30 -1.05 3.37 5.62
C PRO A 30 -1.96 2.15 5.47
N ALA A 31 -3.26 2.31 5.74
CA ALA A 31 -4.26 1.26 5.55
C ALA A 31 -4.42 0.92 4.06
N ASP A 32 -4.52 1.94 3.18
CA ASP A 32 -4.64 1.74 1.73
C ASP A 32 -3.41 1.04 1.13
N LEU A 33 -2.22 1.30 1.70
CA LEU A 33 -1.00 0.55 1.36
C LEU A 33 -1.10 -0.91 1.81
N GLY A 34 -1.57 -1.17 3.03
CA GLY A 34 -1.79 -2.53 3.53
C GLY A 34 -2.79 -3.32 2.68
N ASP A 35 -3.88 -2.66 2.29
CA ASP A 35 -4.87 -3.21 1.37
C ASP A 35 -4.23 -3.54 0.02
N THR A 36 -3.42 -2.63 -0.53
CA THR A 36 -2.70 -2.86 -1.80
C THR A 36 -1.74 -4.05 -1.73
N ILE A 37 -1.02 -4.22 -0.62
CA ILE A 37 -0.12 -5.38 -0.41
C ILE A 37 -0.93 -6.67 -0.37
N THR A 38 -2.05 -6.66 0.36
CA THR A 38 -2.95 -7.81 0.44
C THR A 38 -3.51 -8.17 -0.94
N TYR A 39 -3.94 -7.15 -1.69
CA TYR A 39 -4.48 -7.28 -3.03
C TYR A 39 -3.45 -7.82 -4.03
N ALA A 40 -2.22 -7.30 -3.98
CA ALA A 40 -1.19 -7.57 -4.98
C ALA A 40 -0.32 -8.79 -4.68
N MET A 41 -0.41 -9.39 -3.49
CA MET A 41 0.44 -10.53 -3.11
C MET A 41 0.41 -11.69 -4.12
N PRO A 42 -0.76 -12.15 -4.62
CA PRO A 42 -0.78 -13.24 -5.60
C PRO A 42 -0.07 -12.86 -6.91
N MET A 43 -0.22 -11.62 -7.37
CA MET A 43 0.46 -11.12 -8.58
C MET A 43 1.97 -10.98 -8.37
N LEU A 44 2.41 -10.56 -7.18
CA LEU A 44 3.82 -10.50 -6.79
C LEU A 44 4.46 -11.89 -6.83
N TYR A 45 3.76 -12.89 -6.29
CA TYR A 45 4.21 -14.27 -6.36
C TYR A 45 4.37 -14.76 -7.79
N GLU A 46 3.32 -14.63 -8.61
CA GLU A 46 3.33 -15.09 -10.01
C GLU A 46 4.49 -14.45 -10.81
N ALA A 47 4.75 -13.16 -10.57
CA ALA A 47 5.85 -12.45 -11.21
C ALA A 47 7.24 -12.99 -10.80
N VAL A 48 7.40 -13.43 -9.55
CA VAL A 48 8.67 -13.98 -9.04
C VAL A 48 8.83 -15.46 -9.38
N GLU A 49 7.72 -16.20 -9.41
CA GLU A 49 7.71 -17.60 -9.83
C GLU A 49 8.19 -17.76 -11.27
N ALA A 50 7.81 -16.85 -12.17
CA ALA A 50 8.20 -16.92 -13.59
C ALA A 50 9.72 -17.11 -13.81
N PRO A 51 10.63 -16.27 -13.24
CA PRO A 51 12.07 -16.50 -13.30
C PRO A 51 12.59 -17.57 -12.32
N CYS A 52 11.87 -17.90 -11.25
CA CYS A 52 12.36 -18.78 -10.16
C CYS A 52 11.85 -20.22 -10.20
N SER A 53 10.94 -20.57 -11.11
CA SER A 53 10.23 -21.86 -11.18
C SER A 53 11.11 -23.10 -11.00
N ALA A 54 12.28 -23.17 -11.65
CA ALA A 54 13.19 -24.30 -11.55
C ALA A 54 13.84 -24.47 -10.16
N ILE A 55 13.95 -23.40 -9.38
CA ILE A 55 14.44 -23.41 -8.01
C ILE A 55 13.28 -23.67 -7.04
N PHE A 56 12.13 -23.03 -7.28
CA PHE A 56 10.91 -23.26 -6.49
C PHE A 56 10.45 -24.72 -6.52
N ALA A 57 10.59 -25.39 -7.67
CA ALA A 57 10.31 -26.82 -7.80
C ALA A 57 11.16 -27.75 -6.90
N LYS A 58 12.19 -27.21 -6.22
CA LYS A 58 13.04 -27.94 -5.26
C LYS A 58 12.78 -27.57 -3.80
N SER A 59 11.90 -26.60 -3.54
CA SER A 59 11.49 -26.20 -2.20
C SER A 59 10.19 -26.92 -1.82
N ASP A 60 10.18 -27.56 -0.65
CA ASP A 60 9.02 -28.29 -0.16
C ASP A 60 7.82 -27.34 0.07
N PHE A 61 8.07 -26.18 0.70
CA PHE A 61 7.04 -25.16 0.89
C PHE A 61 6.46 -24.70 -0.45
N MET A 62 7.33 -24.32 -1.40
CA MET A 62 6.87 -23.76 -2.68
C MET A 62 6.07 -24.75 -3.51
N THR A 63 6.34 -26.06 -3.36
CA THR A 63 5.64 -27.12 -4.11
C THR A 63 4.36 -27.60 -3.46
N ASN A 64 4.22 -27.50 -2.14
CA ASN A 64 3.11 -28.12 -1.40
C ASN A 64 2.20 -27.13 -0.68
N GLU A 65 2.69 -25.92 -0.36
CA GLU A 65 2.04 -25.01 0.59
C GLU A 65 1.84 -23.60 0.04
N ALA A 66 2.61 -23.18 -0.98
CA ALA A 66 2.51 -21.83 -1.54
C ALA A 66 1.10 -21.49 -2.04
N ASP A 67 0.40 -22.41 -2.71
CA ASP A 67 -0.97 -22.16 -3.19
C ASP A 67 -1.93 -21.88 -2.02
N ALA A 68 -1.89 -22.71 -0.98
CA ALA A 68 -2.72 -22.52 0.22
C ALA A 68 -2.36 -21.23 0.98
N PHE A 69 -1.10 -20.81 0.94
CA PHE A 69 -0.68 -19.52 1.46
C PHE A 69 -1.28 -18.36 0.64
N LEU A 70 -1.23 -18.43 -0.69
CA LEU A 70 -1.76 -17.38 -1.57
C LEU A 70 -3.29 -17.30 -1.55
N ASP A 71 -3.99 -18.42 -1.34
CA ASP A 71 -5.44 -18.45 -1.21
C ASP A 71 -5.94 -17.53 -0.09
N GLN A 72 -5.20 -17.43 1.02
CA GLN A 72 -5.52 -16.51 2.11
C GLN A 72 -5.52 -15.03 1.69
N PHE A 73 -4.73 -14.68 0.68
CA PHE A 73 -4.74 -13.34 0.08
C PHE A 73 -5.86 -13.19 -0.94
N ARG A 74 -6.07 -14.21 -1.80
CA ARG A 74 -7.14 -14.22 -2.81
C ARG A 74 -8.51 -14.03 -2.18
N GLU A 75 -8.78 -14.70 -1.06
CA GLU A 75 -10.02 -14.56 -0.27
C GLU A 75 -10.28 -13.13 0.23
N ARG A 76 -9.25 -12.27 0.28
CA ARG A 76 -9.31 -10.91 0.83
C ARG A 76 -9.20 -9.81 -0.23
N GLN A 77 -9.01 -10.17 -1.50
CA GLN A 77 -8.82 -9.19 -2.56
C GLN A 77 -10.05 -8.29 -2.74
N ASP A 78 -11.25 -8.83 -2.54
CA ASP A 78 -12.49 -8.05 -2.66
C ASP A 78 -12.60 -6.98 -1.57
N ASP A 79 -12.27 -7.33 -0.33
CA ASP A 79 -12.28 -6.40 0.80
C ASP A 79 -11.15 -5.36 0.69
N ALA A 80 -9.99 -5.76 0.15
CA ALA A 80 -8.83 -4.90 -0.05
C ALA A 80 -8.94 -3.99 -1.29
N TRP A 81 -9.89 -4.25 -2.19
CA TRP A 81 -10.02 -3.53 -3.45
C TRP A 81 -10.24 -2.02 -3.27
N PRO A 82 -11.15 -1.53 -2.39
CA PRO A 82 -11.38 -0.10 -2.24
C PRO A 82 -10.14 0.68 -1.77
N GLY A 83 -9.34 0.11 -0.86
CA GLY A 83 -8.08 0.72 -0.41
C GLY A 83 -7.03 0.76 -1.51
N THR A 84 -6.91 -0.33 -2.27
CA THR A 84 -6.03 -0.41 -3.45
C THR A 84 -6.35 0.67 -4.48
N LEU A 85 -7.64 0.85 -4.78
CA LEU A 85 -8.07 1.87 -5.72
C LEU A 85 -7.78 3.29 -5.22
N ARG A 86 -7.97 3.57 -3.92
CA ARG A 86 -7.60 4.87 -3.34
C ARG A 86 -6.11 5.14 -3.44
N LEU A 87 -5.25 4.16 -3.12
CA LEU A 87 -3.80 4.29 -3.28
C LEU A 87 -3.44 4.61 -4.73
N LEU A 88 -3.99 3.86 -5.69
CA LEU A 88 -3.66 4.06 -7.10
C LEU A 88 -4.07 5.45 -7.58
N LYS A 89 -5.25 5.95 -7.17
CA LYS A 89 -5.70 7.31 -7.50
C LYS A 89 -4.71 8.36 -6.99
N VAL A 90 -4.21 8.23 -5.75
CA VAL A 90 -3.19 9.14 -5.19
C VAL A 90 -1.87 9.02 -5.96
N PHE A 91 -1.41 7.80 -6.23
CA PHE A 91 -0.17 7.57 -6.97
C PHE A 91 -0.21 8.18 -8.38
N MET A 92 -1.31 7.98 -9.13
CA MET A 92 -1.48 8.56 -10.45
C MET A 92 -1.52 10.09 -10.41
N ALA A 93 -2.21 10.69 -9.44
CA ALA A 93 -2.20 12.14 -9.25
C ALA A 93 -0.79 12.68 -9.00
N GLN A 94 -0.02 12.04 -8.11
CA GLN A 94 1.37 12.41 -7.83
C GLN A 94 2.29 12.28 -9.06
N GLN A 95 2.09 11.26 -9.89
CA GLN A 95 2.88 11.09 -11.12
C GLN A 95 2.50 12.10 -12.21
N GLY A 96 1.21 12.45 -12.36
CA GLY A 96 0.76 13.50 -13.27
C GLY A 96 1.35 14.87 -12.93
N GLU A 97 1.39 15.22 -11.64
CA GLU A 97 2.06 16.44 -11.16
C GLU A 97 3.57 16.46 -11.50
N LYS A 98 4.28 15.34 -11.31
CA LYS A 98 5.71 15.22 -11.66
C LYS A 98 5.98 15.33 -13.16
N ASN A 99 5.06 14.83 -14.00
CA ASN A 99 5.20 14.81 -15.45
C ASN A 99 4.65 16.06 -16.15
N GLY A 100 4.15 17.05 -15.39
CA GLY A 100 3.79 18.38 -15.91
C GLY A 100 2.47 18.46 -16.69
N GLY A 101 1.52 17.54 -16.44
CA GLY A 101 0.21 17.56 -17.10
C GLY A 101 -0.88 16.83 -16.33
N GLU A 102 -2.11 17.31 -16.45
CA GLU A 102 -3.30 16.56 -16.05
C GLU A 102 -3.39 15.34 -16.96
N ASP A 103 -3.02 14.18 -16.44
CA ASP A 103 -2.96 12.97 -17.23
C ASP A 103 -4.40 12.61 -17.65
N ALA A 104 -4.75 12.79 -18.92
CA ALA A 104 -6.10 12.55 -19.42
C ALA A 104 -6.58 11.13 -19.10
N MET A 105 -5.63 10.20 -18.94
CA MET A 105 -5.85 8.85 -18.44
C MET A 105 -6.27 8.81 -16.96
N ALA A 106 -5.65 9.59 -16.08
CA ALA A 106 -6.03 9.69 -14.67
C ALA A 106 -7.43 10.27 -14.50
N SER A 107 -7.76 11.32 -15.28
CA SER A 107 -9.10 11.92 -15.27
C SER A 107 -10.17 10.97 -15.83
N ALA A 108 -9.85 10.20 -16.87
CA ALA A 108 -10.74 9.16 -17.40
C ALA A 108 -10.96 8.02 -16.39
N ILE A 109 -9.92 7.58 -15.68
CA ILE A 109 -10.01 6.56 -14.62
C ILE A 109 -10.85 7.05 -13.45
N ALA A 110 -10.72 8.32 -13.05
CA ALA A 110 -11.50 8.91 -11.97
C ALA A 110 -13.02 8.93 -12.25
N MET A 111 -13.43 8.88 -13.52
CA MET A 111 -14.83 8.92 -13.94
C MET A 111 -15.48 7.54 -14.11
N MET A 112 -14.72 6.45 -14.00
CA MET A 112 -15.24 5.09 -14.16
C MET A 112 -15.79 4.52 -12.83
N PRO A 113 -16.83 3.66 -12.87
CA PRO A 113 -17.28 2.90 -11.71
C PRO A 113 -16.16 2.01 -11.16
N GLU A 114 -16.06 1.90 -9.83
CA GLU A 114 -14.95 1.19 -9.16
C GLU A 114 -14.86 -0.29 -9.57
N ASP A 115 -15.99 -0.97 -9.73
CA ASP A 115 -16.01 -2.38 -10.15
C ASP A 115 -15.55 -2.59 -11.60
N SER A 116 -15.71 -1.57 -12.46
CA SER A 116 -15.26 -1.62 -13.85
C SER A 116 -13.76 -1.35 -13.98
N LEU A 117 -13.16 -0.70 -12.97
CA LEU A 117 -11.74 -0.37 -12.96
C LEU A 117 -10.88 -1.57 -12.60
N ARG A 118 -11.41 -2.54 -11.84
CA ARG A 118 -10.61 -3.63 -11.29
C ARG A 118 -9.81 -4.40 -12.35
N PRO A 119 -10.40 -4.90 -13.45
CA PRO A 119 -9.62 -5.62 -14.46
C PRO A 119 -8.55 -4.74 -15.14
N ILE A 120 -8.80 -3.43 -15.26
CA ILE A 120 -7.84 -2.49 -15.84
C ILE A 120 -6.67 -2.29 -14.86
N VAL A 121 -6.99 -2.13 -13.58
CA VAL A 121 -6.00 -1.97 -12.51
C VAL A 121 -5.18 -3.25 -12.33
N ASP A 122 -5.78 -4.43 -12.46
CA ASP A 122 -5.07 -5.71 -12.41
C ASP A 122 -4.00 -5.79 -13.50
N VAL A 123 -4.34 -5.37 -14.71
CA VAL A 123 -3.37 -5.30 -15.81
C VAL A 123 -2.24 -4.30 -15.48
N ILE A 124 -2.59 -3.11 -14.98
CA ILE A 124 -1.59 -2.07 -14.64
C ILE A 124 -0.66 -2.56 -13.53
N ILE A 125 -1.21 -3.07 -12.42
CA ILE A 125 -0.44 -3.58 -11.28
C ILE A 125 0.41 -4.77 -11.73
N GLY A 126 -0.17 -5.73 -12.46
CA GLY A 126 0.53 -6.90 -12.98
C GLY A 126 1.71 -6.50 -13.86
N GLN A 127 1.55 -5.53 -14.76
CA GLN A 127 2.63 -4.99 -15.59
C GLN A 127 3.70 -4.31 -14.74
N MET A 128 3.32 -3.41 -13.84
CA MET A 128 4.27 -2.69 -12.97
C MET A 128 5.09 -3.65 -12.12
N VAL A 129 4.45 -4.67 -11.53
CA VAL A 129 5.08 -5.70 -10.73
C VAL A 129 6.03 -6.52 -11.59
N THR A 130 5.56 -7.05 -12.72
CA THR A 130 6.38 -7.88 -13.62
C THR A 130 7.61 -7.12 -14.10
N GLU A 131 7.47 -5.85 -14.51
CA GLU A 131 8.59 -5.03 -14.96
C GLU A 131 9.62 -4.76 -13.85
N ARG A 132 9.17 -4.53 -12.61
CA ARG A 132 10.08 -4.34 -11.47
C ARG A 132 10.78 -5.64 -11.12
N ILE A 133 10.04 -6.74 -11.03
CA ILE A 133 10.60 -8.05 -10.71
C ILE A 133 11.60 -8.49 -11.77
N ALA A 134 11.31 -8.30 -13.06
CA ALA A 134 12.24 -8.60 -14.15
C ALA A 134 13.55 -7.80 -14.07
N LYS A 135 13.53 -6.59 -13.47
CA LYS A 135 14.73 -5.76 -13.28
C LYS A 135 15.53 -6.15 -12.04
N GLU A 136 14.84 -6.50 -10.95
CA GLU A 136 15.46 -6.66 -9.62
C GLU A 136 15.75 -8.11 -9.25
N ILE A 137 14.90 -9.06 -9.66
CA ILE A 137 15.07 -10.48 -9.31
C ILE A 137 16.02 -11.16 -10.29
N LYS A 138 17.10 -11.70 -9.73
CA LYS A 138 18.07 -12.55 -10.44
C LYS A 138 17.80 -14.00 -10.08
N VAL A 139 18.01 -14.91 -11.02
CA VAL A 139 17.89 -16.35 -10.76
C VAL A 139 18.75 -16.80 -9.56
N SER A 140 19.90 -16.15 -9.34
CA SER A 140 20.78 -16.43 -8.21
C SER A 140 20.18 -16.15 -6.83
N THR A 141 19.15 -15.30 -6.72
CA THR A 141 18.49 -14.95 -5.44
C THR A 141 17.21 -15.73 -5.19
N CYS A 142 16.78 -16.59 -6.13
CA CYS A 142 15.51 -17.33 -6.01
C CYS A 142 15.50 -18.32 -4.83
N SER A 143 16.67 -18.83 -4.40
CA SER A 143 16.75 -19.67 -3.20
C SER A 143 16.40 -18.86 -1.95
N ASP A 144 16.95 -17.64 -1.85
CA ASP A 144 16.68 -16.73 -0.74
C ASP A 144 15.21 -16.32 -0.71
N VAL A 145 14.59 -16.13 -1.88
CA VAL A 145 13.15 -15.86 -1.99
C VAL A 145 12.32 -17.03 -1.48
N ALA A 146 12.63 -18.27 -1.90
CA ALA A 146 11.89 -19.45 -1.45
C ALA A 146 11.98 -19.62 0.08
N GLU A 147 13.17 -19.42 0.65
CA GLU A 147 13.37 -19.41 2.11
C GLU A 147 12.58 -18.29 2.79
N ALA A 148 12.63 -17.07 2.25
CA ALA A 148 11.88 -15.95 2.80
C ALA A 148 10.36 -16.22 2.77
N MET A 149 9.85 -16.84 1.71
CA MET A 149 8.45 -17.22 1.58
C MET A 149 8.02 -18.24 2.63
N GLU A 150 8.84 -19.27 2.83
CA GLU A 150 8.61 -20.26 3.89
C GLU A 150 8.61 -19.63 5.29
N LEU A 151 9.48 -18.65 5.54
CA LEU A 151 9.54 -17.93 6.82
C LEU A 151 8.34 -17.03 7.07
N ILE A 152 7.77 -16.40 6.04
CA ILE A 152 6.60 -15.53 6.18
C ILE A 152 5.27 -16.29 6.15
N ALA A 153 5.23 -17.48 5.56
CA ALA A 153 4.00 -18.25 5.37
C ALA A 153 3.18 -18.52 6.65
N PRO A 154 3.78 -18.71 7.83
CA PRO A 154 3.02 -18.87 9.07
C PRO A 154 2.30 -17.60 9.54
N LEU A 155 2.62 -16.44 8.97
CA LEU A 155 1.99 -15.17 9.32
C LEU A 155 0.68 -14.99 8.58
N PRO A 156 -0.40 -14.53 9.26
CA PRO A 156 -1.64 -14.20 8.58
C PRO A 156 -1.44 -12.99 7.64
N PRO A 157 -2.26 -12.85 6.58
CA PRO A 157 -2.15 -11.77 5.61
C PRO A 157 -2.07 -10.36 6.22
N GLU A 158 -2.84 -10.11 7.29
CA GLU A 158 -2.86 -8.82 8.00
C GLU A 158 -1.52 -8.49 8.66
N ASN A 159 -0.80 -9.50 9.15
CA ASN A 159 0.52 -9.30 9.74
C ASN A 159 1.57 -9.00 8.66
N ILE A 160 1.46 -9.64 7.50
CA ILE A 160 2.39 -9.44 6.38
C ILE A 160 2.20 -8.04 5.78
N SER A 161 0.95 -7.62 5.57
CA SER A 161 0.65 -6.27 5.09
C SER A 161 1.07 -5.21 6.12
N GLY A 162 0.74 -5.41 7.40
CA GLY A 162 1.17 -4.53 8.50
C GLY A 162 2.69 -4.41 8.63
N LEU A 163 3.42 -5.52 8.51
CA LEU A 163 4.89 -5.54 8.54
C LEU A 163 5.47 -4.75 7.36
N THR A 164 4.97 -4.99 6.15
CA THR A 164 5.42 -4.29 4.95
C THR A 164 5.16 -2.79 5.04
N VAL A 165 3.99 -2.37 5.54
CA VAL A 165 3.67 -0.96 5.80
C VAL A 165 4.64 -0.36 6.82
N PHE A 166 4.93 -1.07 7.90
CA PHE A 166 5.92 -0.62 8.90
C PHE A 166 7.30 -0.44 8.28
N LEU A 167 7.79 -1.40 7.50
CA LEU A 167 9.08 -1.32 6.82
C LEU A 167 9.13 -0.17 5.82
N ALA A 168 8.07 0.05 5.05
CA ALA A 168 7.96 1.20 4.14
C ALA A 168 8.11 2.54 4.87
N LYS A 169 7.49 2.68 6.05
CA LYS A 169 7.64 3.87 6.91
C LYS A 169 9.06 4.02 7.44
N GLN A 170 9.69 2.94 7.89
CA GLN A 170 11.07 2.97 8.41
C GLN A 170 12.09 3.31 7.32
N ALA A 171 11.89 2.77 6.11
CA ALA A 171 12.68 3.09 4.92
C ALA A 171 12.41 4.52 4.39
N LYS A 172 11.41 5.22 4.94
CA LYS A 172 10.97 6.56 4.52
C LYS A 172 10.65 6.62 3.03
N LEU A 173 9.95 5.60 2.52
CA LEU A 173 9.51 5.60 1.13
C LEU A 173 8.61 6.82 0.87
N ASP A 174 8.97 7.57 -0.16
CA ASP A 174 8.34 8.83 -0.56
C ASP A 174 7.70 8.78 -1.95
N ASP A 175 7.75 7.62 -2.61
CA ASP A 175 7.11 7.36 -3.91
C ASP A 175 6.34 6.02 -3.91
N PRO A 176 5.01 6.02 -3.68
CA PRO A 176 4.18 7.18 -3.32
C PRO A 176 4.48 7.72 -1.92
N LYS A 177 4.16 9.00 -1.68
CA LYS A 177 4.25 9.59 -0.33
C LYS A 177 3.26 8.90 0.60
N ILE A 178 3.71 8.39 1.75
CA ILE A 178 2.86 7.75 2.76
C ILE A 178 2.51 8.76 3.87
N CYS A 179 1.25 8.83 4.28
CA CYS A 179 0.79 9.75 5.31
C CYS A 179 1.42 9.45 6.69
N GLY A 180 1.76 10.51 7.43
CA GLY A 180 2.31 10.42 8.78
C GLY A 180 3.77 9.92 8.86
N VAL A 181 4.45 9.75 7.73
CA VAL A 181 5.92 9.61 7.70
C VAL A 181 6.50 11.02 7.76
N ALA A 182 7.15 11.37 8.87
CA ALA A 182 7.68 12.72 9.07
C ALA A 182 8.78 13.04 8.05
N THR A 183 8.42 13.58 6.89
CA THR A 183 9.33 14.21 5.94
C THR A 183 9.34 15.72 6.22
N SER A 184 9.90 16.13 7.35
CA SER A 184 10.25 17.55 7.57
C SER A 184 11.74 17.64 7.89
N PRO A 185 12.52 18.48 7.19
CA PRO A 185 13.80 18.93 7.71
C PRO A 185 13.51 19.62 9.04
N GLY A 186 14.07 19.10 10.15
CA GLY A 186 13.96 19.73 11.48
C GLY A 186 13.04 19.03 12.50
N SER A 187 12.47 17.87 12.20
CA SER A 187 11.84 17.08 13.28
C SER A 187 12.91 16.41 14.15
N PRO A 188 12.88 16.58 15.48
CA PRO A 188 13.81 15.88 16.36
C PRO A 188 13.62 14.36 16.22
N PRO A 189 14.69 13.57 16.38
CA PRO A 189 14.60 12.12 16.26
C PRO A 189 13.54 11.56 17.22
N PRO A 190 12.89 10.44 16.87
CA PRO A 190 11.93 9.80 17.75
C PRO A 190 12.61 9.53 19.10
N VAL A 191 11.98 10.02 20.16
CA VAL A 191 12.43 9.75 21.52
C VAL A 191 12.18 8.26 21.75
N TYR A 192 13.23 7.45 21.66
CA TYR A 192 13.19 6.09 22.15
C TYR A 192 12.89 6.17 23.64
N TYR A 193 11.68 5.76 24.05
CA TYR A 193 11.38 5.57 25.46
C TYR A 193 12.34 4.49 25.97
N ALA A 194 13.28 4.91 26.82
CA ALA A 194 14.11 3.97 27.56
C ALA A 194 13.19 2.99 28.32
N PRO A 195 13.53 1.70 28.40
CA PRO A 195 12.77 0.76 29.18
C PRO A 195 12.67 1.28 30.63
N VAL A 196 11.44 1.35 31.14
CA VAL A 196 11.16 1.66 32.54
C VAL A 196 11.95 0.64 33.39
N PRO A 197 12.87 1.08 34.27
CA PRO A 197 13.57 0.14 35.12
C PRO A 197 12.54 -0.60 35.99
N PRO A 198 12.71 -1.91 36.22
CA PRO A 198 11.78 -2.65 37.07
C PRO A 198 11.75 -2.03 38.46
N ALA A 199 10.54 -1.79 38.97
CA ALA A 199 10.33 -1.24 40.29
C ALA A 199 10.82 -2.26 41.34
N GLY A 200 11.91 -1.92 42.04
CA GLY A 200 12.29 -2.51 43.32
C GLY A 200 13.09 -3.82 43.24
N GLN A 201 14.41 -3.68 43.43
CA GLN A 201 15.21 -4.57 44.29
C GLN A 201 16.12 -3.69 45.16
#